data_AF-A0A2V4B4F1-F1
#
_entry.id   AF-A0A2V4B4F1-F1
#
_cell.length_a   1.000
_cell.length_b   1.000
_cell.length_c   1.000
_cell.angle_alpha   90.00
_cell.angle_beta   90.00
_cell.angle_gamma   90.00
#
_symmetry.space_group_name_H-M   'P 1'
#
loop_
_entity.id
_entity.type
_entity.pdbx_description
1 polymer ?
#
loop_
_entity_poly.entity_id
_entity_poly.type
_entity_poly.pdbx_seq_one_letter_code
_entity_poly.pdbx_strand_id
1 'polypeptide(L)'
;MSDFVHDTLYSGGGVAGDLLNVLLLLPLAGAVVVTTRRVLPAVALAFLLPLTIEAVQTQIPGRYCSLSDLAANTGGALLGVLLGYVWLRRLGHRVPAGSGPNTLEQLTRR
;
A
#
# COMPACT_ATOMS: atom_id res chain seq x y z
N MET A 1 -4.64 -27.58 -19.83
CA MET A 1 -5.41 -26.33 -19.60
C MET A 1 -6.45 -26.46 -18.49
N SER A 2 -6.65 -27.65 -17.91
CA SER A 2 -7.67 -27.96 -16.89
C SER A 2 -7.20 -27.80 -15.42
N ASP A 3 -5.92 -28.04 -15.12
CA ASP A 3 -5.32 -27.93 -13.77
C ASP A 3 -4.48 -26.66 -13.57
N PHE A 4 -4.09 -26.07 -14.69
CA PHE A 4 -3.03 -25.06 -14.80
C PHE A 4 -3.37 -23.70 -14.15
N VAL A 5 -4.65 -23.38 -14.21
CA VAL A 5 -5.29 -22.19 -13.66
C VAL A 5 -5.99 -22.52 -12.33
N HIS A 6 -5.99 -23.79 -11.92
CA HIS A 6 -6.81 -24.36 -10.85
C HIS A 6 -6.03 -24.56 -9.56
N ASP A 7 -4.73 -24.78 -9.75
CA ASP A 7 -3.62 -24.59 -8.83
C ASP A 7 -2.99 -23.21 -8.96
N THR A 8 -3.50 -22.33 -9.86
CA THR A 8 -2.96 -20.96 -9.98
C THR A 8 -3.20 -20.29 -8.67
N LEU A 9 -2.19 -20.42 -7.83
CA LEU A 9 -2.15 -19.73 -6.58
C LEU A 9 -3.31 -20.21 -5.65
N TYR A 10 -3.91 -21.38 -5.86
CA TYR A 10 -5.15 -21.78 -5.17
C TYR A 10 -4.92 -22.49 -3.84
N SER A 11 -5.55 -22.09 -2.74
CA SER A 11 -6.14 -20.78 -2.48
C SER A 11 -6.53 -20.74 -1.01
N GLY A 12 -6.07 -19.74 -0.27
CA GLY A 12 -6.55 -19.47 1.09
C GLY A 12 -8.03 -19.04 1.15
N GLY A 13 -8.70 -18.75 0.00
CA GLY A 13 -10.10 -18.31 -0.04
C GLY A 13 -10.70 -17.89 -1.40
N GLY A 14 -10.08 -18.22 -2.54
CA GLY A 14 -10.53 -17.88 -3.91
C GLY A 14 -10.46 -16.38 -4.22
N VAL A 15 -11.16 -15.92 -5.25
CA VAL A 15 -11.19 -14.50 -5.67
C VAL A 15 -11.56 -13.55 -4.52
N ALA A 16 -12.47 -13.97 -3.64
CA ALA A 16 -12.83 -13.18 -2.46
C ALA A 16 -11.68 -13.09 -1.45
N GLY A 17 -10.93 -14.18 -1.25
CA GLY A 17 -9.71 -14.20 -0.44
C GLY A 17 -8.62 -13.31 -1.02
N ASP A 18 -8.41 -13.37 -2.34
CA ASP A 18 -7.42 -12.52 -3.03
C ASP A 18 -7.76 -11.03 -2.89
N LEU A 19 -9.04 -10.67 -3.04
CA LEU A 19 -9.48 -9.30 -2.79
C LEU A 19 -9.25 -8.88 -1.34
N LEU A 20 -9.52 -9.77 -0.39
CA LEU A 20 -9.25 -9.50 1.03
C LEU A 20 -7.76 -9.26 1.27
N ASN A 21 -6.89 -10.10 0.68
CA ASN A 21 -5.44 -10.00 0.78
C ASN A 21 -4.90 -8.70 0.16
N VAL A 22 -5.44 -8.29 -0.99
CA VAL A 22 -5.14 -6.98 -1.57
C VAL A 22 -5.55 -5.84 -0.63
N LEU A 23 -6.77 -5.90 -0.08
CA LEU A 23 -7.29 -4.86 0.79
C LEU A 23 -6.64 -4.82 2.17
N LEU A 24 -6.04 -5.92 2.63
CA LEU A 24 -5.45 -6.05 3.96
C LEU A 24 -4.27 -5.09 4.16
N LEU A 25 -3.33 -5.06 3.21
CA LEU A 25 -2.10 -4.27 3.34
C LEU A 25 -2.13 -2.92 2.64
N LEU A 26 -3.07 -2.71 1.72
CA LEU A 26 -3.26 -1.44 1.02
C LEU A 26 -3.38 -0.23 1.97
N PRO A 27 -4.29 -0.20 2.96
CA PRO A 27 -4.45 0.97 3.83
C PRO A 27 -3.22 1.19 4.72
N LEU A 28 -2.59 0.11 5.20
CA LEU A 28 -1.40 0.18 6.04
C LEU A 28 -0.23 0.82 5.28
N ALA A 29 0.10 0.29 4.10
CA ALA A 29 1.22 0.80 3.30
C ALA A 29 1.01 2.27 2.87
N GLY A 30 -0.23 2.63 2.50
CA GLY A 30 -0.59 4.02 2.21
C GLY A 30 -0.47 4.94 3.42
N ALA A 31 -0.95 4.49 4.59
CA ALA A 31 -0.82 5.25 5.83
C ALA A 31 0.63 5.48 6.23
N VAL A 32 1.52 4.47 6.08
CA VAL A 32 2.96 4.65 6.32
C VAL A 32 3.52 5.74 5.43
N VAL A 33 3.21 5.74 4.13
CA VAL A 33 3.67 6.81 3.22
C VAL A 33 3.14 8.17 3.67
N VAL A 34 1.84 8.30 3.95
CA VAL A 34 1.23 9.60 4.29
C VAL A 34 1.74 10.15 5.62
N THR A 35 1.89 9.30 6.64
CA THR A 35 2.30 9.70 7.99
C THR A 35 3.80 9.99 8.08
N THR A 36 4.64 9.12 7.50
CA THR A 36 6.10 9.26 7.57
C THR A 36 6.67 10.16 6.47
N ARG A 37 5.90 10.37 5.39
CA ARG A 37 6.34 10.99 4.12
C ARG A 37 7.54 10.27 3.48
N ARG A 38 7.79 9.01 3.83
CA ARG A 38 8.89 8.20 3.32
C ARG A 38 8.35 7.00 2.53
N VAL A 39 8.75 6.91 1.27
CA VAL A 39 8.31 5.82 0.37
C VAL A 39 9.10 4.53 0.62
N LEU A 40 10.42 4.64 0.81
CA LEU A 40 11.30 3.47 0.90
C LEU A 40 10.92 2.50 2.04
N PRO A 41 10.63 2.95 3.28
CA PRO A 41 10.17 2.06 4.35
C PRO A 41 8.84 1.37 4.00
N ALA A 42 7.93 2.07 3.31
CA ALA A 42 6.65 1.50 2.91
C ALA A 42 6.80 0.42 1.83
N VAL A 43 7.74 0.62 0.88
CA VAL A 43 8.10 -0.40 -0.11
C VAL A 43 8.75 -1.61 0.57
N ALA A 44 9.65 -1.39 1.53
CA ALA A 44 10.25 -2.49 2.29
C ALA A 44 9.18 -3.32 3.02
N LEU A 45 8.21 -2.66 3.66
CA LEU A 45 7.06 -3.32 4.28
C LEU A 45 6.20 -4.09 3.28
N ALA A 46 6.03 -3.57 2.06
CA ALA A 46 5.25 -4.23 1.00
C ALA A 46 5.83 -5.58 0.55
N PHE A 47 7.10 -5.87 0.84
CA PHE A 47 7.72 -7.17 0.58
C PHE A 47 7.90 -8.01 1.85
N LEU A 48 8.39 -7.39 2.93
CA LEU A 48 8.71 -8.11 4.16
C LEU A 48 7.47 -8.61 4.89
N LEU A 49 6.40 -7.82 4.91
CA LEU A 49 5.20 -8.16 5.66
C LEU A 49 4.41 -9.32 5.03
N PRO A 50 4.15 -9.35 3.70
CA PRO A 50 3.55 -10.52 3.04
C PRO A 50 4.35 -11.81 3.26
N LEU A 51 5.68 -11.75 3.16
CA LEU A 51 6.54 -12.91 3.41
C LEU A 51 6.42 -13.42 4.85
N THR A 52 6.34 -12.49 5.81
CA THR A 52 6.14 -12.83 7.22
C THR A 52 4.76 -13.44 7.46
N ILE A 53 3.72 -12.91 6.81
CA ILE A 53 2.35 -13.43 6.90
C ILE A 53 2.30 -14.88 6.42
N GLU A 54 2.82 -15.18 5.23
CA GLU A 54 2.87 -16.55 4.70
C GLU A 54 3.63 -17.50 5.64
N ALA A 55 4.80 -17.07 6.15
CA ALA A 55 5.61 -17.88 7.06
C ALA A 55 4.90 -18.17 8.40
N VAL A 56 4.11 -17.23 8.91
CA VAL A 56 3.29 -17.43 10.10
C VAL A 56 2.08 -18.32 9.80
N GLN A 57 1.47 -18.18 8.62
CA GLN A 57 0.31 -18.97 8.22
C GLN A 57 0.62 -20.47 8.13
N THR A 58 1.85 -20.88 7.82
CA THR A 58 2.21 -22.31 7.85
C THR A 58 2.17 -22.93 9.25
N GLN A 59 2.10 -22.11 10.30
CA GLN A 59 1.97 -22.57 11.69
C GLN A 59 0.50 -22.72 12.12
N ILE A 60 -0.45 -22.33 11.27
CA ILE A 60 -1.89 -22.39 11.56
C ILE A 60 -2.47 -23.66 10.95
N PRO A 61 -3.06 -24.57 11.74
CA PRO A 61 -3.68 -25.79 11.20
C PRO A 61 -4.72 -25.48 10.12
N GLY A 62 -4.62 -26.17 8.98
CA GLY A 62 -5.53 -25.96 7.85
C GLY A 62 -5.22 -24.73 6.98
N ARG A 63 -4.09 -24.05 7.22
CA ARG A 63 -3.57 -23.02 6.33
C ARG A 63 -2.27 -23.50 5.68
N TYR A 64 -2.09 -23.09 4.43
CA TYR A 64 -0.96 -23.48 3.60
C TYR A 64 -0.36 -22.22 2.99
N CYS A 65 0.95 -22.23 2.75
CA CYS A 65 1.61 -21.14 2.04
C CYS A 65 1.03 -21.06 0.63
N SER A 66 0.54 -19.88 0.25
CA SER A 66 -0.01 -19.62 -1.08
C SER A 66 0.71 -18.49 -1.77
N LEU A 67 1.14 -18.75 -2.99
CA LEU A 67 1.71 -17.71 -3.84
C LEU A 67 0.65 -16.65 -4.23
N SER A 68 -0.66 -16.98 -4.16
CA SER A 68 -1.75 -15.99 -4.41
C SER A 68 -1.74 -14.96 -3.32
N ASP A 69 -1.70 -15.44 -2.09
CA ASP A 69 -1.88 -14.65 -0.89
C ASP A 69 -0.66 -13.75 -0.75
N LEU A 70 0.54 -14.27 -1.03
CA LEU A 70 1.76 -13.49 -1.14
C LEU A 70 1.64 -12.39 -2.21
N ALA A 71 1.27 -12.74 -3.44
CA ALA A 71 1.19 -11.80 -4.56
C ALA A 71 0.09 -10.74 -4.35
N ALA A 72 -1.07 -11.15 -3.83
CA ALA A 72 -2.20 -10.29 -3.52
C ALA A 72 -1.85 -9.30 -2.40
N ASN A 73 -1.26 -9.76 -1.31
CA ASN A 73 -0.80 -8.91 -0.22
C ASN A 73 0.30 -7.93 -0.68
N THR A 74 1.30 -8.41 -1.42
CA THR A 74 2.36 -7.54 -1.98
C THR A 74 1.78 -6.52 -2.96
N GLY A 75 0.90 -6.94 -3.88
CA GLY A 75 0.24 -6.06 -4.84
C GLY A 75 -0.62 -4.99 -4.16
N GLY A 76 -1.41 -5.38 -3.15
CA GLY A 76 -2.19 -4.47 -2.32
C GLY A 76 -1.33 -3.46 -1.58
N ALA A 77 -0.24 -3.92 -0.96
CA ALA A 77 0.71 -3.05 -0.28
C ALA A 77 1.37 -2.04 -1.24
N LEU A 78 1.87 -2.48 -2.40
CA LEU A 78 2.45 -1.60 -3.41
C LEU A 78 1.44 -0.59 -3.96
N LEU A 79 0.19 -1.00 -4.16
CA LEU A 79 -0.90 -0.10 -4.54
C LEU A 79 -1.14 0.95 -3.44
N GLY A 80 -1.13 0.53 -2.17
CA GLY A 80 -1.19 1.42 -1.02
C GLY A 80 -0.08 2.46 -1.01
N VAL A 81 1.18 2.03 -1.22
CA VAL A 81 2.33 2.93 -1.35
C VAL A 81 2.11 3.97 -2.45
N LEU A 82 1.68 3.51 -3.63
CA LEU A 82 1.43 4.37 -4.78
C LEU A 82 0.33 5.41 -4.48
N LEU A 83 -0.79 4.98 -3.89
CA LEU A 83 -1.89 5.87 -3.53
C LEU A 83 -1.48 6.90 -2.49
N GLY A 84 -0.77 6.49 -1.43
CA GLY A 84 -0.24 7.40 -0.41
C GLY A 84 0.74 8.43 -1.00
N TYR A 85 1.59 8.01 -1.93
CA TYR A 85 2.51 8.89 -2.63
C TYR A 85 1.79 9.92 -3.51
N VAL A 86 0.85 9.46 -4.33
CA VAL A 86 0.04 10.35 -5.19
C VAL A 86 -0.75 11.34 -4.34
N TRP A 87 -1.30 10.89 -3.20
CA TRP A 87 -2.01 11.74 -2.25
C TRP A 87 -1.12 12.88 -1.73
N LEU A 88 0.08 12.56 -1.24
CA LEU A 88 1.03 13.57 -0.76
C LEU A 88 1.44 14.57 -1.86
N ARG A 89 1.69 14.09 -3.08
CA ARG A 89 2.02 14.97 -4.20
C ARG A 89 0.88 15.94 -4.52
N ARG A 90 -0.37 15.47 -4.52
CA ARG A 90 -1.53 16.32 -4.76
C ARG A 90 -1.78 17.34 -3.65
N LEU A 91 -1.47 17.01 -2.40
CA LEU A 91 -1.52 17.98 -1.30
C LEU A 91 -0.40 19.04 -1.39
N GLY A 92 0.81 18.64 -1.79
CA GLY A 92 1.93 19.56 -2.01
C GLY A 92 1.64 20.62 -3.08
N HIS A 93 0.93 20.25 -4.15
CA HIS A 93 0.49 21.20 -5.18
C HIS A 93 -0.66 22.13 -4.75
N ARG A 94 -1.36 21.81 -3.65
CA ARG A 94 -2.48 22.62 -3.14
C ARG A 94 -2.06 23.68 -2.12
N VAL A 95 -0.79 23.73 -1.72
CA VAL A 95 -0.24 24.87 -0.98
C VAL A 95 0.13 25.92 -2.04
N PRO A 96 -0.65 27.00 -2.24
CA PRO A 96 -0.25 28.05 -3.15
C PRO A 96 1.04 28.65 -2.61
N ALA A 97 2.05 28.76 -3.47
CA ALA A 97 3.22 29.59 -3.22
C ALA A 97 2.75 31.07 -3.16
N GLY A 98 2.17 31.47 -2.04
CA GLY A 98 1.37 32.67 -1.95
C GLY A 98 1.26 33.21 -0.53
N SER A 99 2.34 33.16 0.23
CA SER A 99 2.57 34.00 1.43
C SER A 99 4.05 34.29 1.53
N GLY A 100 4.62 34.90 0.49
CA GLY A 100 5.87 35.62 0.64
C GLY A 100 5.64 36.86 1.53
N PRO A 101 6.66 37.30 2.29
CA PRO A 101 6.56 38.43 3.22
C PRO A 101 6.08 39.75 2.59
N ASN A 102 6.09 39.85 1.26
CA ASN A 102 5.72 41.06 0.50
C ASN A 102 4.21 41.36 0.48
N THR A 103 3.35 40.42 0.89
CA THR A 103 1.89 40.63 0.84
C THR A 103 1.43 41.62 1.92
N LEU A 104 2.09 41.62 3.08
CA LEU A 104 1.79 42.56 4.16
C LEU A 104 2.36 43.95 3.90
N GLU A 105 3.55 44.07 3.28
CA GLU A 105 4.12 45.36 2.89
C GLU A 105 3.31 46.09 1.80
N GLN A 106 2.62 45.36 0.92
CA GLN A 106 1.80 45.97 -0.13
C GLN A 106 0.44 46.48 0.38
N LEU A 107 -0.05 45.95 1.51
CA LEU A 107 -1.33 46.36 2.11
C LEU A 107 -1.19 47.59 3.02
N THR A 108 -0.01 47.83 3.59
CA THR A 108 0.27 49.00 4.43
C THR A 108 0.75 50.23 3.67
N ARG A 109 1.05 50.12 2.36
CA ARG A 109 1.45 51.24 1.49
C ARG A 109 0.30 51.84 0.65
N ARG A 110 -0.93 51.88 1.18
CA ARG A 110 -2.07 52.57 0.55
C ARG A 110 -2.62 53.67 1.43
#